data_AF-A0A7X7YEQ7-F1
#
_entry.id   AF-A0A7X7YEQ7-F1
#
_cell.length_a   1.000
_cell.length_b   1.000
_cell.length_c   1.000
_cell.angle_alpha   90.00
_cell.angle_beta   90.00
_cell.angle_gamma   90.00
#
_symmetry.space_group_name_H-M   'P 1'
#
loop_
_entity.id
_entity.type
_entity.pdbx_description
1 polymer ?
#
loop_
_entity_poly.entity_id
_entity_poly.type
_entity_poly.pdbx_seq_one_letter_code
_entity_poly.pdbx_strand_id
1 'polypeptide(L)'
;MKSARVPFVLVVLAAALVGAVPALAQLDLPRVSPKATVSQTVGLTDISLAYYRPGVKGRVIWGGLVPYDQVWRTGANEATTITFSDAVTIDGTTVAAGTYGLFTIPGKESWTVIINKGAKLWGAYEYKQEEDVLRFAVKPRPAAAHEEWMQFRFENLTTESVDVVLAWEKLEVAFTVKAEVIQKVLTTARKAVAEAKPDDWRTPFRAAAFCLDNNVNLDEAGTWIDRSIAAKATFYNTLSKARWTYSKGHKAEAIALAKKAIEIGQAADTKADIAPAQALLAEWSR
;
A
#
# COMPACT_ATOMS: atom_id res chain seq x y z
N MET A 1 -43.35 -8.31 87.56
CA MET A 1 -42.51 -9.52 87.61
C MET A 1 -41.72 -9.64 86.31
N LYS A 2 -40.39 -9.62 86.43
CA LYS A 2 -39.34 -10.19 85.54
C LYS A 2 -39.55 -10.13 84.00
N SER A 3 -38.72 -9.32 83.35
CA SER A 3 -37.53 -9.76 82.57
C SER A 3 -37.32 -8.98 81.27
N ALA A 4 -36.10 -8.46 81.14
CA ALA A 4 -35.56 -7.73 80.01
C ALA A 4 -35.12 -8.67 78.87
N ARG A 5 -35.11 -8.18 77.61
CA ARG A 5 -34.10 -8.53 76.58
C ARG A 5 -33.95 -7.42 75.51
N VAL A 6 -32.75 -6.83 75.48
CA VAL A 6 -31.88 -6.37 74.36
C VAL A 6 -32.52 -5.64 73.16
N PRO A 7 -32.07 -4.40 72.80
CA PRO A 7 -32.44 -3.78 71.54
C PRO A 7 -31.52 -4.23 70.40
N PHE A 8 -32.14 -4.59 69.28
CA PHE A 8 -31.50 -4.94 68.01
C PHE A 8 -31.09 -3.65 67.27
N VAL A 9 -29.85 -3.66 66.77
CA VAL A 9 -29.20 -2.59 66.00
C VAL A 9 -29.94 -2.34 64.69
N LEU A 10 -30.26 -1.08 64.40
CA LEU A 10 -30.74 -0.62 63.09
C LEU A 10 -29.74 0.40 62.54
N VAL A 11 -28.92 -0.06 61.60
CA VAL A 11 -27.96 0.73 60.83
C VAL A 11 -28.74 1.59 59.83
N VAL A 12 -28.66 2.90 59.97
CA VAL A 12 -29.20 3.87 58.99
C VAL A 12 -28.16 4.06 57.88
N LEU A 13 -28.51 3.59 56.67
CA LEU A 13 -27.72 3.71 55.45
C LEU A 13 -27.90 5.13 54.87
N ALA A 14 -26.88 5.98 54.97
CA ALA A 14 -26.84 7.28 54.32
C ALA A 14 -26.39 7.11 52.86
N ALA A 15 -27.30 7.30 51.91
CA ALA A 15 -26.99 7.32 50.48
C ALA A 15 -26.32 8.66 50.11
N ALA A 16 -25.03 8.61 49.79
CA ALA A 16 -24.30 9.75 49.23
C ALA A 16 -24.68 9.90 47.74
N LEU A 17 -25.44 10.96 47.41
CA LEU A 17 -25.58 11.43 46.03
C LEU A 17 -24.23 11.97 45.54
N VAL A 18 -23.53 11.19 44.71
CA VAL A 18 -22.39 11.68 43.93
C VAL A 18 -22.95 12.41 42.71
N GLY A 19 -22.98 13.74 42.77
CA GLY A 19 -23.29 14.58 41.62
C GLY A 19 -22.20 14.44 40.56
N ALA A 20 -22.59 14.07 39.34
CA ALA A 20 -21.69 14.10 38.19
C ALA A 20 -21.41 15.56 37.81
N VAL A 21 -20.16 15.98 37.95
CA VAL A 21 -19.71 17.28 37.44
C VAL A 21 -19.65 17.18 35.92
N PRO A 22 -20.30 18.06 35.14
CA PRO A 22 -20.15 18.03 33.69
C PRO A 22 -18.70 18.41 33.36
N ALA A 23 -18.01 17.56 32.61
CA ALA A 23 -16.71 17.89 32.05
C ALA A 23 -16.88 19.13 31.16
N LEU A 24 -16.25 20.25 31.54
CA LEU A 24 -16.18 21.42 30.68
C LEU A 24 -15.45 21.00 29.40
N ALA A 25 -16.16 20.96 28.27
CA ALA A 25 -15.56 20.78 26.97
C ALA A 25 -14.53 21.90 26.76
N GLN A 26 -13.28 21.50 26.59
CA GLN A 26 -12.16 22.41 26.34
C GLN A 26 -12.44 23.18 25.05
N LEU A 27 -12.28 24.52 25.06
CA LEU A 27 -12.50 25.36 23.89
C LEU A 27 -11.55 24.94 22.76
N ASP A 28 -12.09 24.35 21.69
CA ASP A 28 -11.34 23.93 20.51
C ASP A 28 -11.38 25.03 19.45
N LEU A 29 -10.23 25.67 19.21
CA LEU A 29 -10.10 26.76 18.23
C LEU A 29 -9.44 26.25 16.95
N PRO A 30 -9.81 26.78 15.77
CA PRO A 30 -9.16 26.43 14.51
C PRO A 30 -7.64 26.60 14.57
N ARG A 31 -6.89 25.55 14.25
CA ARG A 31 -5.43 25.60 14.19
C ARG A 31 -4.95 26.44 13.00
N VAL A 32 -3.88 27.20 13.19
CA VAL A 32 -3.24 28.03 12.14
C VAL A 32 -2.77 27.20 10.94
N SER A 33 -2.33 25.97 11.22
CA SER A 33 -2.03 24.94 10.22
C SER A 33 -3.03 23.79 10.44
N PRO A 34 -4.07 23.67 9.60
CA PRO A 34 -5.07 22.62 9.73
C PRO A 34 -4.48 21.23 9.50
N LYS A 35 -5.09 20.21 10.12
CA LYS A 35 -4.76 18.81 9.86
C LYS A 35 -5.29 18.39 8.49
N ALA A 36 -4.54 17.56 7.78
CA ALA A 36 -4.92 16.95 6.52
C ALA A 36 -4.45 15.48 6.48
N THR A 37 -5.16 14.67 5.70
CA THR A 37 -4.82 13.28 5.44
C THR A 37 -5.01 12.97 3.96
N VAL A 38 -4.15 12.12 3.40
CA VAL A 38 -4.30 11.59 2.04
C VAL A 38 -3.95 10.10 2.07
N SER A 39 -4.63 9.29 1.27
CA SER A 39 -4.40 7.84 1.19
C SER A 39 -4.51 7.33 -0.25
N GLN A 40 -3.77 6.27 -0.55
CA GLN A 40 -3.77 5.57 -1.83
C GLN A 40 -3.52 4.08 -1.62
N THR A 41 -4.31 3.23 -2.27
CA THR A 41 -4.04 1.79 -2.37
C THR A 41 -3.20 1.52 -3.62
N VAL A 42 -2.08 0.81 -3.46
CA VAL A 42 -1.19 0.37 -4.54
C VAL A 42 -1.15 -1.15 -4.54
N GLY A 43 -1.74 -1.78 -5.56
CA GLY A 43 -2.01 -3.20 -5.56
C GLY A 43 -2.94 -3.59 -4.41
N LEU A 44 -2.38 -4.16 -3.35
CA LEU A 44 -3.09 -4.54 -2.12
C LEU A 44 -2.63 -3.78 -0.88
N THR A 45 -1.70 -2.82 -1.04
CA THR A 45 -1.07 -2.10 0.06
C THR A 45 -1.63 -0.68 0.16
N ASP A 46 -2.15 -0.35 1.33
CA ASP A 46 -2.62 1.00 1.64
C ASP A 46 -1.47 1.85 2.16
N ILE A 47 -1.31 3.03 1.54
CA ILE A 47 -0.35 4.05 1.93
C ILE A 47 -1.15 5.27 2.39
N SER A 48 -0.90 5.79 3.59
CA SER A 48 -1.55 7.01 4.07
C SER A 48 -0.56 7.98 4.69
N LEU A 49 -0.80 9.27 4.49
CA LEU A 49 -0.10 10.35 5.16
C LEU A 49 -1.06 11.15 6.03
N ALA A 50 -0.63 11.47 7.25
CA ALA A 50 -1.30 12.43 8.10
C ALA A 50 -0.33 13.57 8.46
N TYR A 51 -0.74 14.81 8.23
CA TYR A 51 0.12 15.96 8.33
C TYR A 51 -0.67 17.20 8.72
N TYR A 52 0.02 18.26 9.13
CA TYR A 52 -0.58 19.59 9.24
C TYR A 52 0.02 20.49 8.19
N ARG A 53 -0.85 21.17 7.44
CA ARG A 53 -0.45 21.97 6.28
C ARG A 53 -0.21 23.44 6.64
N PRO A 54 1.05 23.91 6.71
CA PRO A 54 1.33 25.34 6.82
C PRO A 54 0.99 26.08 5.51
N GLY A 55 0.55 27.33 5.64
CA GLY A 55 0.36 28.25 4.50
C GLY A 55 1.63 29.05 4.19
N VAL A 56 1.82 29.60 2.99
CA VAL A 56 2.97 30.47 2.70
C VAL A 56 2.80 31.81 3.42
N LYS A 57 1.63 32.44 3.29
CA LYS A 57 1.23 33.69 3.96
C LYS A 57 2.23 34.83 3.76
N GLY A 58 2.78 34.95 2.56
CA GLY A 58 3.75 36.00 2.20
C GLY A 58 5.14 35.85 2.84
N ARG A 59 5.44 34.71 3.47
CA ARG A 59 6.75 34.45 4.12
C ARG A 59 7.74 33.82 3.16
N VAL A 60 9.03 34.03 3.42
CA VAL A 60 10.10 33.25 2.79
C VAL A 60 10.10 31.85 3.40
N ILE A 61 9.77 30.84 2.60
CA ILE A 61 9.64 29.45 3.06
C ILE A 61 11.01 28.78 3.12
N TRP A 62 11.65 28.59 1.97
CA TRP A 62 12.92 27.86 1.87
C TRP A 62 14.11 28.75 2.24
N GLY A 63 14.91 28.30 3.20
CA GLY A 63 15.97 29.10 3.81
C GLY A 63 15.48 30.17 4.79
N GLY A 64 14.16 30.27 5.00
CA GLY A 64 13.52 31.15 5.97
C GLY A 64 12.78 30.34 7.04
N LEU A 65 11.46 30.19 6.87
CA LEU A 65 10.63 29.38 7.77
C LEU A 65 11.11 27.92 7.89
N VAL A 66 11.59 27.36 6.78
CA VAL A 66 12.22 26.05 6.71
C VAL A 66 13.71 26.27 6.42
N PRO A 67 14.58 26.21 7.44
CA PRO A 67 16.01 26.37 7.24
C PRO A 67 16.56 25.22 6.40
N TYR A 68 17.53 25.54 5.53
CA TYR A 68 18.27 24.52 4.81
C TYR A 68 19.22 23.77 5.74
N ASP A 69 19.54 22.53 5.35
CA ASP A 69 20.53 21.66 5.99
C ASP A 69 20.19 21.32 7.46
N GLN A 70 18.92 21.48 7.84
CA GLN A 70 18.38 21.10 9.15
C GLN A 70 17.22 20.12 9.01
N VAL A 71 17.08 19.25 10.01
CA VAL A 71 15.96 18.31 10.08
C VAL A 71 14.66 19.08 10.28
N TRP A 72 13.71 18.82 9.39
CA TRP A 72 12.37 19.36 9.40
C TRP A 72 11.36 18.22 9.51
N ARG A 73 10.34 18.44 10.34
CA ARG A 73 9.20 17.52 10.55
C ARG A 73 8.28 17.34 9.32
N THR A 74 8.66 17.94 8.18
CA THR A 74 7.93 17.92 6.91
C THR A 74 6.46 18.33 7.04
N GLY A 75 6.21 19.40 7.81
CA GLY A 75 4.87 19.90 8.13
C GLY A 75 4.85 20.93 9.26
N ALA A 76 3.68 21.12 9.86
CA ALA A 76 3.46 21.97 11.04
C ALA A 76 3.00 21.15 12.26
N ASN A 77 3.06 21.73 13.45
CA ASN A 77 2.62 21.09 14.70
C ASN A 77 3.34 19.74 14.95
N GLU A 78 2.59 18.63 15.06
CA GLU A 78 3.09 17.26 15.14
C GLU A 78 3.82 16.84 13.85
N ALA A 79 4.78 15.91 13.96
CA ALA A 79 5.50 15.41 12.78
C ALA A 79 4.54 14.74 11.78
N THR A 80 4.80 14.94 10.48
CA THR A 80 4.07 14.22 9.44
C THR A 80 4.31 12.73 9.61
N THR A 81 3.24 11.93 9.51
CA THR A 81 3.35 10.48 9.54
C THR A 81 3.02 9.88 8.19
N ILE A 82 3.70 8.78 7.87
CA ILE A 82 3.40 7.93 6.74
C ILE A 82 3.15 6.51 7.26
N THR A 83 2.06 5.89 6.83
CA THR A 83 1.67 4.55 7.25
C THR A 83 1.56 3.64 6.03
N PHE A 84 2.12 2.45 6.16
CA PHE A 84 1.99 1.37 5.20
C PHE A 84 1.25 0.21 5.85
N SER A 85 0.19 -0.31 5.21
CA SER A 85 -0.52 -1.51 5.68
C SER A 85 0.34 -2.78 5.59
N ASP A 86 1.46 -2.67 4.90
CA ASP A 86 2.25 -3.76 4.37
C ASP A 86 3.69 -3.31 4.15
N ALA A 87 4.63 -4.26 4.07
CA ALA A 87 6.00 -3.92 3.66
C ALA A 87 6.03 -3.35 2.24
N VAL A 88 6.83 -2.30 2.06
CA VAL A 88 7.06 -1.58 0.80
C VAL A 88 8.55 -1.44 0.54
N THR A 89 8.93 -1.13 -0.69
CA THR A 89 10.31 -0.81 -1.06
C THR A 89 10.41 0.67 -1.46
N ILE A 90 11.34 1.39 -0.82
CA ILE A 90 11.63 2.81 -1.04
C ILE A 90 13.14 2.95 -1.24
N ASP A 91 13.56 3.59 -2.32
CA ASP A 91 14.99 3.74 -2.67
C ASP A 91 15.79 2.42 -2.57
N GLY A 92 15.21 1.33 -3.07
CA GLY A 92 15.81 -0.01 -3.04
C GLY A 92 15.84 -0.69 -1.67
N THR A 93 15.34 -0.04 -0.61
CA THR A 93 15.31 -0.59 0.74
C THR A 93 13.90 -1.00 1.12
N THR A 94 13.74 -2.21 1.67
CA THR A 94 12.47 -2.68 2.20
C THR A 94 12.17 -2.04 3.56
N VAL A 95 11.02 -1.36 3.64
CA VAL A 95 10.45 -0.79 4.85
C VAL A 95 9.28 -1.67 5.27
N ALA A 96 9.26 -2.09 6.53
CA ALA A 96 8.19 -2.96 7.05
C ALA A 96 6.84 -2.23 7.11
N ALA A 97 5.76 -3.00 7.28
CA ALA A 97 4.45 -2.44 7.59
C ALA A 97 4.49 -1.68 8.91
N GLY A 98 3.81 -0.54 8.98
CA GLY A 98 3.77 0.28 10.18
C GLY A 98 3.56 1.76 9.90
N THR A 99 3.49 2.53 10.98
CA THR A 99 3.44 4.00 10.95
C THR A 99 4.81 4.55 11.32
N TYR A 100 5.30 5.47 10.50
CA TYR A 100 6.60 6.12 10.63
C TYR A 100 6.45 7.63 10.64
N GLY A 101 7.40 8.33 11.25
CA GLY A 101 7.58 9.77 11.05
C GLY A 101 8.28 10.03 9.73
N LEU A 102 7.79 11.02 8.98
CA LEU A 102 8.37 11.50 7.72
C LEU A 102 9.11 12.82 7.97
N PHE A 103 10.43 12.74 8.03
CA PHE A 103 11.30 13.90 8.19
C PHE A 103 12.04 14.19 6.88
N THR A 104 12.48 15.43 6.74
CA THR A 104 13.30 15.85 5.60
C THR A 104 14.44 16.74 6.07
N ILE A 105 15.54 16.76 5.32
CA ILE A 105 16.57 17.79 5.42
C ILE A 105 16.58 18.51 4.08
N PRO A 106 15.90 19.66 3.97
CA PRO A 106 15.87 20.45 2.75
C PRO A 106 17.25 21.00 2.44
N GLY A 107 17.69 20.86 1.19
CA GLY A 107 18.86 21.54 0.65
C GLY A 107 18.51 22.31 -0.62
N LYS A 108 19.45 23.07 -1.16
CA LYS A 108 19.23 23.85 -2.40
C LYS A 108 19.14 22.97 -3.65
N GLU A 109 19.97 21.94 -3.73
CA GLU A 109 20.08 21.06 -4.91
C GLU A 109 19.58 19.63 -4.65
N SER A 110 19.64 19.20 -3.41
CA SER A 110 19.28 17.85 -2.98
C SER A 110 18.62 17.93 -1.61
N TRP A 111 17.59 17.13 -1.40
CA TRP A 111 16.93 16.96 -0.14
C TRP A 111 17.19 15.55 0.37
N THR A 112 17.31 15.41 1.68
CA THR A 112 17.24 14.10 2.30
C THR A 112 15.82 13.84 2.76
N VAL A 113 15.24 12.70 2.39
CA VAL A 113 14.00 12.17 2.97
C VAL A 113 14.37 11.11 4.00
N ILE A 114 13.65 11.11 5.12
CA ILE A 114 13.93 10.25 6.27
C ILE A 114 12.62 9.59 6.73
N ILE A 115 12.63 8.26 6.77
CA ILE A 115 11.60 7.44 7.41
C ILE A 115 12.12 7.06 8.78
N ASN A 116 11.46 7.51 9.85
CA ASN A 116 11.92 7.37 11.23
C ASN A 116 10.85 6.65 12.10
N LYS A 117 11.27 5.87 13.10
CA LYS A 117 10.34 5.12 13.99
C LYS A 117 9.49 6.04 14.90
N GLY A 118 9.90 7.28 15.12
CA GLY A 118 9.22 8.29 15.93
C GLY A 118 7.97 8.87 15.27
N ALA A 119 6.90 8.07 15.15
CA ALA A 119 5.64 8.48 14.52
C ALA A 119 4.79 9.48 15.34
N LYS A 120 5.12 9.74 16.61
CA LYS A 120 4.31 10.59 17.50
C LYS A 120 5.10 11.76 18.10
N LEU A 121 6.16 12.21 17.41
CA LEU A 121 7.00 13.29 17.90
C LEU A 121 6.32 14.65 17.72
N TRP A 122 6.46 15.51 18.73
CA TRP A 122 6.04 16.90 18.61
C TRP A 122 7.10 17.70 17.85
N GLY A 123 6.97 17.68 16.53
CA GLY A 123 7.94 18.30 15.62
C GLY A 123 9.28 17.56 15.55
N ALA A 124 10.37 18.30 15.38
CA ALA A 124 11.72 17.75 15.16
C ALA A 124 12.63 17.80 16.40
N TYR A 125 12.18 18.36 17.53
CA TYR A 125 13.01 18.51 18.73
C TYR A 125 13.37 17.18 19.38
N GLU A 126 12.45 16.21 19.28
CA GLU A 126 12.61 14.86 19.83
C GLU A 126 13.15 13.88 18.77
N TYR A 127 13.53 14.37 17.59
CA TYR A 127 14.10 13.55 16.52
C TYR A 127 15.43 12.93 16.99
N LYS A 128 15.59 11.64 16.72
CA LYS A 128 16.79 10.86 16.98
C LYS A 128 17.20 10.13 15.72
N GLN A 129 18.40 10.39 15.23
CA GLN A 129 18.90 9.78 14.00
C GLN A 129 19.06 8.26 14.14
N GLU A 130 19.27 7.75 15.36
CA GLU A 130 19.35 6.31 15.65
C GLU A 130 18.01 5.58 15.41
N GLU A 131 16.90 6.32 15.33
CA GLU A 131 15.57 5.79 15.04
C GLU A 131 15.23 5.84 13.55
N ASP A 132 16.14 6.31 12.69
CA ASP A 132 15.98 6.29 11.24
C ASP A 132 15.95 4.84 10.72
N VAL A 133 14.91 4.54 9.96
CA VAL A 133 14.74 3.27 9.24
C VAL A 133 15.38 3.38 7.86
N LEU A 134 15.21 4.53 7.22
CA LEU A 134 15.69 4.79 5.87
C LEU A 134 15.98 6.28 5.71
N ARG A 135 17.11 6.59 5.08
CA ARG A 135 17.53 7.94 4.73
C ARG A 135 18.05 7.94 3.30
N PHE A 136 17.47 8.77 2.44
CA PHE A 136 17.79 8.78 1.01
C PHE A 136 17.67 10.17 0.40
N ALA A 137 18.36 10.37 -0.72
CA ALA A 137 18.41 11.65 -1.41
C ALA A 137 17.36 11.75 -2.51
N VAL A 138 16.74 12.92 -2.65
CA VAL A 138 15.79 13.25 -3.71
C VAL A 138 16.06 14.66 -4.21
N LYS A 139 15.73 14.92 -5.48
CA LYS A 139 15.95 16.24 -6.08
C LYS A 139 14.69 17.09 -5.99
N PRO A 140 14.72 18.28 -5.36
CA PRO A 140 13.61 19.22 -5.46
C PRO A 140 13.47 19.71 -6.89
N ARG A 141 12.23 19.91 -7.35
CA ARG A 141 11.90 20.46 -8.67
C ARG A 141 10.93 21.63 -8.54
N PRO A 142 10.90 22.56 -9.50
CA PRO A 142 9.87 23.59 -9.54
C PRO A 142 8.48 22.97 -9.62
N ALA A 143 7.56 23.43 -8.76
CA ALA A 143 6.16 23.05 -8.84
C ALA A 143 5.50 23.69 -10.07
N ALA A 144 4.50 23.01 -10.64
CA ALA A 144 3.75 23.52 -11.80
C ALA A 144 2.98 24.82 -11.52
N ALA A 145 2.57 25.02 -10.27
CA ALA A 145 1.89 26.22 -9.80
C ALA A 145 2.32 26.55 -8.37
N HIS A 146 2.06 27.80 -7.95
CA HIS A 146 2.26 28.21 -6.56
C HIS A 146 1.27 27.51 -5.64
N GLU A 147 1.78 26.81 -4.64
CA GLU A 147 1.00 26.11 -3.62
C GLU A 147 0.97 26.90 -2.33
N GLU A 148 -0.13 27.60 -2.08
CA GLU A 148 -0.28 28.41 -0.86
C GLU A 148 -0.26 27.55 0.39
N TRP A 149 -0.90 26.39 0.38
CA TRP A 149 -0.98 25.50 1.53
C TRP A 149 -0.27 24.19 1.20
N MET A 150 0.77 23.85 1.99
CA MET A 150 1.52 22.61 1.83
C MET A 150 0.58 21.42 1.65
N GLN A 151 0.89 20.54 0.71
CA GLN A 151 0.10 19.34 0.50
C GLN A 151 0.95 18.14 0.09
N PHE A 152 0.46 16.97 0.48
CA PHE A 152 0.90 15.70 -0.08
C PHE A 152 -0.13 15.19 -1.06
N ARG A 153 0.34 14.61 -2.17
CA ARG A 153 -0.47 13.93 -3.17
C ARG A 153 0.24 12.69 -3.69
N PHE A 154 -0.52 11.85 -4.35
CA PHE A 154 -0.03 10.64 -5.02
C PHE A 154 -0.07 10.85 -6.53
N GLU A 155 1.02 10.56 -7.22
CA GLU A 155 1.14 10.67 -8.68
C GLU A 155 1.71 9.38 -9.28
N ASN A 156 1.63 9.24 -10.61
CA ASN A 156 2.23 8.14 -11.38
C ASN A 156 1.89 6.73 -10.85
N LEU A 157 0.63 6.52 -10.46
CA LEU A 157 0.15 5.24 -9.95
C LEU A 157 0.27 4.14 -11.01
N THR A 158 0.89 3.03 -10.63
CA THR A 158 0.90 1.78 -11.36
C THR A 158 0.31 0.67 -10.48
N THR A 159 0.26 -0.56 -10.98
CA THR A 159 -0.15 -1.73 -10.19
C THR A 159 0.77 -1.95 -8.96
N GLU A 160 2.02 -1.54 -9.03
CA GLU A 160 3.05 -1.87 -8.02
C GLU A 160 3.72 -0.66 -7.40
N SER A 161 3.48 0.55 -7.90
CA SER A 161 4.19 1.73 -7.43
C SER A 161 3.33 2.98 -7.46
N VAL A 162 3.72 3.94 -6.64
CA VAL A 162 3.18 5.31 -6.67
C VAL A 162 4.26 6.29 -6.24
N ASP A 163 4.20 7.51 -6.75
CA ASP A 163 5.03 8.61 -6.26
C ASP A 163 4.31 9.36 -5.15
N VAL A 164 4.96 9.51 -4.01
CA VAL A 164 4.54 10.40 -2.92
C VAL A 164 5.16 11.76 -3.18
N VAL A 165 4.33 12.77 -3.41
CA VAL A 165 4.75 14.12 -3.77
C VAL A 165 4.39 15.08 -2.65
N LEU A 166 5.39 15.77 -2.12
CA LEU A 166 5.23 16.97 -1.29
C LEU A 166 5.31 18.20 -2.20
N ALA A 167 4.30 19.06 -2.17
CA ALA A 167 4.30 20.32 -2.89
C ALA A 167 3.95 21.49 -1.95
N TRP A 168 4.75 22.55 -2.01
CA TRP A 168 4.52 23.77 -1.23
C TRP A 168 5.29 24.95 -1.81
N GLU A 169 4.64 26.12 -1.83
CA GLU A 169 5.16 27.31 -2.52
C GLU A 169 5.46 26.95 -3.99
N LYS A 170 6.67 27.16 -4.49
CA LYS A 170 7.06 26.90 -5.87
C LYS A 170 7.95 25.67 -5.99
N LEU A 171 8.05 24.85 -4.95
CA LEU A 171 8.83 23.62 -4.96
C LEU A 171 7.94 22.40 -4.74
N GLU A 172 8.35 21.32 -5.37
CA GLU A 172 7.87 19.99 -5.06
C GLU A 172 9.05 19.01 -4.98
N VAL A 173 8.85 17.96 -4.19
CA VAL A 173 9.80 16.87 -4.03
C VAL A 173 9.02 15.58 -3.99
N ALA A 174 9.55 14.55 -4.66
CA ALA A 174 8.85 13.28 -4.83
C ALA A 174 9.78 12.11 -4.55
N PHE A 175 9.19 11.01 -4.07
CA PHE A 175 9.85 9.70 -3.99
C PHE A 175 8.86 8.59 -4.32
N THR A 176 9.37 7.51 -4.93
CA THR A 176 8.54 6.37 -5.30
C THR A 176 8.46 5.37 -4.15
N VAL A 177 7.25 4.93 -3.85
CA VAL A 177 6.98 3.78 -2.98
C VAL A 177 6.52 2.62 -3.86
N LYS A 178 7.18 1.47 -3.73
CA LYS A 178 6.81 0.23 -4.41
C LYS A 178 6.16 -0.75 -3.44
N ALA A 179 4.97 -1.24 -3.77
CA ALA A 179 4.29 -2.28 -3.03
C ALA A 179 4.81 -3.66 -3.44
N GLU A 180 5.06 -4.54 -2.47
CA GLU A 180 5.48 -5.93 -2.72
C GLU A 180 4.28 -6.82 -3.11
N VAL A 181 3.64 -6.52 -4.25
CA VAL A 181 2.40 -7.17 -4.69
C VAL A 181 2.69 -8.58 -5.23
N ILE A 182 3.62 -8.70 -6.18
CA ILE A 182 3.93 -9.96 -6.84
C ILE A 182 4.34 -11.05 -5.84
N GLN A 183 5.28 -10.77 -4.93
CA GLN A 183 5.77 -11.80 -4.00
C GLN A 183 4.70 -12.31 -3.04
N LYS A 184 3.78 -11.45 -2.59
CA LYS A 184 2.66 -11.86 -1.75
C LYS A 184 1.66 -12.70 -2.50
N VAL A 185 1.29 -12.28 -3.71
CA VAL A 185 0.38 -13.06 -4.55
C VAL A 185 0.99 -14.44 -4.85
N LEU A 186 2.29 -14.52 -5.13
CA LEU A 186 2.98 -15.79 -5.33
C LEU A 186 3.00 -16.65 -4.07
N THR A 187 3.25 -16.06 -2.91
CA THR A 187 3.27 -16.79 -1.64
C THR A 187 1.89 -17.37 -1.32
N THR A 188 0.83 -16.58 -1.48
CA THR A 188 -0.55 -17.04 -1.26
C THR A 188 -0.99 -18.04 -2.33
N ALA A 189 -0.60 -17.83 -3.59
CA ALA A 189 -0.84 -18.75 -4.69
C ALA A 189 -0.16 -20.11 -4.47
N ARG A 190 1.12 -20.14 -4.08
CA ARG A 190 1.85 -21.37 -3.74
C ARG A 190 1.13 -22.16 -2.65
N LYS A 191 0.72 -21.49 -1.57
CA LYS A 191 -0.04 -22.11 -0.49
C LYS A 191 -1.38 -22.67 -0.98
N ALA A 192 -2.16 -21.86 -1.68
CA ALA A 192 -3.46 -22.25 -2.19
C ALA A 192 -3.36 -23.42 -3.17
N VAL A 193 -2.36 -23.42 -4.06
CA VAL A 193 -2.12 -24.53 -4.98
C VAL A 193 -1.66 -25.78 -4.25
N ALA A 194 -0.81 -25.67 -3.23
CA ALA A 194 -0.40 -26.82 -2.42
C ALA A 194 -1.61 -27.49 -1.72
N GLU A 195 -2.55 -26.68 -1.22
CA GLU A 195 -3.77 -27.13 -0.52
C GLU A 195 -4.92 -27.52 -1.47
N ALA A 196 -4.84 -27.18 -2.76
CA ALA A 196 -5.89 -27.44 -3.73
C ALA A 196 -6.15 -28.94 -3.93
N LYS A 197 -7.43 -29.32 -3.98
CA LYS A 197 -7.86 -30.70 -4.24
C LYS A 197 -7.41 -31.16 -5.64
N PRO A 198 -7.24 -32.47 -5.89
CA PRO A 198 -6.82 -32.98 -7.20
C PRO A 198 -7.73 -32.59 -8.37
N ASP A 199 -9.02 -32.36 -8.12
CA ASP A 199 -10.03 -31.95 -9.11
C ASP A 199 -10.18 -30.43 -9.26
N ASP A 200 -9.50 -29.63 -8.42
CA ASP A 200 -9.51 -28.18 -8.50
C ASP A 200 -8.55 -27.69 -9.59
N TRP A 201 -9.10 -27.53 -10.80
CA TRP A 201 -8.38 -26.93 -11.91
C TRP A 201 -8.26 -25.40 -11.78
N ARG A 202 -9.14 -24.73 -11.02
CA ARG A 202 -9.29 -23.25 -11.04
C ARG A 202 -8.17 -22.57 -10.27
N THR A 203 -7.85 -23.07 -9.07
CA THR A 203 -6.81 -22.49 -8.21
C THR A 203 -5.44 -22.45 -8.90
N PRO A 204 -4.89 -23.58 -9.40
CA PRO A 204 -3.61 -23.56 -10.13
C PRO A 204 -3.68 -22.77 -11.45
N PHE A 205 -4.82 -22.76 -12.15
CA PHE A 205 -4.98 -21.90 -13.34
C PHE A 205 -4.88 -20.42 -13.00
N ARG A 206 -5.59 -19.94 -11.96
CA ARG A 206 -5.56 -18.52 -11.55
C ARG A 206 -4.17 -18.08 -11.12
N ALA A 207 -3.47 -18.92 -10.36
CA ALA A 207 -2.10 -18.70 -9.95
C ALA A 207 -1.16 -18.55 -11.17
N ALA A 208 -1.28 -19.43 -12.16
CA ALA A 208 -0.44 -19.37 -13.35
C ALA A 208 -0.80 -18.22 -14.30
N ALA A 209 -2.09 -17.90 -14.43
CA ALA A 209 -2.54 -16.76 -15.22
C ALA A 209 -1.95 -15.45 -14.67
N PHE A 210 -1.97 -15.26 -13.35
CA PHE A 210 -1.31 -14.13 -12.71
C PHE A 210 0.18 -14.04 -13.08
N CYS A 211 0.91 -15.16 -13.01
CA CYS A 211 2.31 -15.22 -13.40
C CYS A 211 2.54 -14.85 -14.87
N LEU A 212 1.71 -15.36 -15.78
CA LEU A 212 1.80 -15.06 -17.22
C LEU A 212 1.48 -13.60 -17.54
N ASP A 213 0.45 -13.04 -16.92
CA ASP A 213 -0.01 -11.68 -17.19
C ASP A 213 0.95 -10.62 -16.62
N ASN A 214 1.72 -10.96 -15.59
CA ASN A 214 2.75 -10.09 -15.00
C ASN A 214 4.18 -10.48 -15.44
N ASN A 215 4.34 -11.46 -16.32
CA ASN A 215 5.63 -11.98 -16.78
C ASN A 215 6.62 -12.36 -15.64
N VAL A 216 6.12 -13.05 -14.61
CA VAL A 216 6.88 -13.44 -13.41
C VAL A 216 6.75 -14.93 -13.12
N ASN A 217 7.81 -15.54 -12.57
CA ASN A 217 7.83 -16.96 -12.13
C ASN A 217 7.25 -17.92 -13.17
N LEU A 218 7.63 -17.73 -14.44
CA LEU A 218 7.07 -18.48 -15.56
C LEU A 218 7.29 -19.99 -15.42
N ASP A 219 8.39 -20.44 -14.81
CA ASP A 219 8.63 -21.88 -14.62
C ASP A 219 7.61 -22.53 -13.65
N GLU A 220 7.27 -21.85 -12.55
CA GLU A 220 6.17 -22.27 -11.67
C GLU A 220 4.82 -22.19 -12.39
N ALA A 221 4.60 -21.13 -13.19
CA ALA A 221 3.38 -20.96 -13.97
C ALA A 221 3.13 -22.17 -14.89
N GLY A 222 4.17 -22.65 -15.57
CA GLY A 222 4.08 -23.86 -16.41
C GLY A 222 3.63 -25.08 -15.63
N THR A 223 4.22 -25.30 -14.46
CA THR A 223 3.88 -26.42 -13.56
C THR A 223 2.43 -26.34 -13.06
N TRP A 224 1.97 -25.15 -12.68
CA TRP A 224 0.60 -24.94 -12.25
C TRP A 224 -0.41 -25.09 -13.39
N ILE A 225 -0.08 -24.65 -14.61
CA ILE A 225 -0.92 -24.89 -15.79
C ILE A 225 -1.08 -26.38 -16.06
N ASP A 226 0.02 -27.13 -16.01
CA ASP A 226 -0.01 -28.58 -16.23
C ASP A 226 -0.88 -29.30 -15.19
N ARG A 227 -0.75 -28.90 -13.91
CA ARG A 227 -1.63 -29.40 -12.84
C ARG A 227 -3.10 -29.05 -13.10
N SER A 228 -3.39 -27.82 -13.55
CA SER A 228 -4.76 -27.40 -13.87
C SER A 228 -5.36 -28.22 -15.02
N ILE A 229 -4.60 -28.42 -16.10
CA ILE A 229 -5.04 -29.19 -17.28
C ILE A 229 -5.27 -30.66 -16.89
N ALA A 230 -4.39 -31.24 -16.07
CA ALA A 230 -4.52 -32.61 -15.59
C ALA A 230 -5.79 -32.81 -14.75
N ALA A 231 -6.18 -31.81 -13.93
CA ALA A 231 -7.43 -31.84 -13.18
C ALA A 231 -8.66 -31.70 -14.11
N LYS A 232 -8.64 -30.73 -15.02
CA LYS A 232 -9.64 -30.56 -16.08
C LYS A 232 -9.11 -29.65 -17.18
N ALA A 233 -8.98 -30.17 -18.39
CA ALA A 233 -8.68 -29.34 -19.56
C ALA A 233 -9.85 -28.38 -19.84
N THR A 234 -9.55 -27.10 -20.01
CA THR A 234 -10.48 -26.04 -20.35
C THR A 234 -9.89 -25.19 -21.48
N PHE A 235 -10.72 -24.37 -22.13
CA PHE A 235 -10.23 -23.38 -23.09
C PHE A 235 -9.13 -22.50 -22.46
N TYR A 236 -9.40 -21.93 -21.28
CA TYR A 236 -8.53 -20.93 -20.66
C TYR A 236 -7.18 -21.49 -20.22
N ASN A 237 -7.14 -22.63 -19.51
CA ASN A 237 -5.86 -23.19 -19.05
C ASN A 237 -5.04 -23.77 -20.22
N THR A 238 -5.68 -24.33 -21.25
CA THR A 238 -5.00 -24.82 -22.45
C THR A 238 -4.42 -23.65 -23.26
N LEU A 239 -5.16 -22.53 -23.37
CA LEU A 239 -4.65 -21.32 -24.02
C LEU A 239 -3.50 -20.70 -23.22
N SER A 240 -3.58 -20.69 -21.89
CA SER A 240 -2.46 -20.27 -21.05
C SER A 240 -1.23 -21.16 -21.22
N LYS A 241 -1.39 -22.48 -21.41
CA LYS A 241 -0.26 -23.37 -21.77
C LYS A 241 0.33 -22.96 -23.11
N ALA A 242 -0.50 -22.66 -24.11
CA ALA A 242 -0.02 -22.17 -25.41
C ALA A 242 0.81 -20.89 -25.27
N ARG A 243 0.32 -19.90 -24.52
CA ARG A 243 1.05 -18.64 -24.23
C ARG A 243 2.38 -18.91 -23.53
N TRP A 244 2.38 -19.77 -22.52
CA TRP A 244 3.59 -20.17 -21.80
C TRP A 244 4.59 -20.88 -22.71
N THR A 245 4.15 -21.86 -23.49
CA THR A 245 4.99 -22.60 -24.43
C THR A 245 5.59 -21.66 -25.49
N TYR A 246 4.82 -20.67 -25.96
CA TYR A 246 5.32 -19.65 -26.86
C TYR A 246 6.41 -18.78 -26.22
N SER A 247 6.24 -18.37 -24.96
CA SER A 247 7.24 -17.57 -24.24
C SER A 247 8.55 -18.34 -23.96
N LYS A 248 8.51 -19.68 -23.97
CA LYS A 248 9.70 -20.54 -23.93
C LYS A 248 10.34 -20.75 -25.32
N GLY A 249 9.82 -20.12 -26.37
CA GLY A 249 10.34 -20.20 -27.74
C GLY A 249 9.82 -21.39 -28.55
N HIS A 250 8.90 -22.18 -28.02
CA HIS A 250 8.38 -23.39 -28.68
C HIS A 250 7.15 -23.07 -29.56
N LYS A 251 7.37 -22.26 -30.61
CA LYS A 251 6.32 -21.70 -31.47
C LYS A 251 5.36 -22.74 -32.06
N ALA A 252 5.87 -23.83 -32.63
CA ALA A 252 5.03 -24.85 -33.27
C ALA A 252 4.10 -25.57 -32.27
N GLU A 253 4.62 -25.89 -31.08
CA GLU A 253 3.87 -26.52 -30.00
C GLU A 253 2.80 -25.57 -29.45
N ALA A 254 3.13 -24.28 -29.27
CA ALA A 254 2.19 -23.26 -28.84
C ALA A 254 1.00 -23.11 -29.81
N ILE A 255 1.26 -23.10 -31.13
CA ILE A 255 0.21 -23.06 -32.15
C ILE A 255 -0.71 -24.27 -32.06
N ALA A 256 -0.15 -25.47 -31.86
CA ALA A 256 -0.93 -26.69 -31.70
C ALA A 256 -1.82 -26.63 -30.43
N LEU A 257 -1.28 -26.15 -29.32
CA LEU A 257 -2.02 -25.96 -28.07
C LEU A 257 -3.12 -24.90 -28.19
N ALA A 258 -2.89 -23.79 -28.89
CA ALA A 258 -3.92 -22.76 -29.10
C ALA A 258 -5.08 -23.28 -29.97
N LYS A 259 -4.79 -24.08 -31.01
CA LYS A 259 -5.84 -24.77 -31.79
C LYS A 259 -6.65 -25.74 -30.92
N LYS A 260 -5.97 -26.55 -30.11
CA LYS A 260 -6.61 -27.45 -29.15
C LYS A 260 -7.49 -26.70 -28.14
N ALA A 261 -7.04 -25.54 -27.67
CA ALA A 261 -7.83 -24.70 -26.78
C ALA A 261 -9.15 -24.29 -27.44
N ILE A 262 -9.12 -23.83 -28.70
CA ILE A 262 -10.32 -23.46 -29.48
C ILE A 262 -11.29 -24.65 -29.58
N GLU A 263 -10.81 -25.84 -29.91
CA GLU A 263 -11.63 -27.05 -29.98
C GLU A 263 -12.34 -27.33 -28.65
N ILE A 264 -11.62 -27.23 -27.52
CA ILE A 264 -12.19 -27.39 -26.17
C ILE A 264 -13.26 -26.31 -25.90
N GLY A 265 -12.97 -25.05 -26.23
CA GLY A 265 -13.89 -23.93 -26.02
C GLY A 265 -15.17 -24.03 -26.84
N GLN A 266 -15.07 -24.56 -28.07
CA GLN A 266 -16.20 -24.84 -28.95
C GLN A 266 -16.99 -26.07 -28.52
N ALA A 267 -16.35 -27.09 -27.92
CA ALA A 267 -17.02 -28.29 -27.44
C ALA A 267 -17.71 -28.10 -26.08
N ALA A 268 -17.33 -27.09 -25.29
CA ALA A 268 -17.89 -26.83 -23.97
C ALA A 268 -19.40 -26.51 -24.00
N ASP A 269 -20.10 -26.87 -22.90
CA ASP A 269 -21.54 -26.58 -22.72
C ASP A 269 -21.83 -25.08 -22.77
N THR A 270 -21.02 -24.31 -22.05
CA THR A 270 -20.96 -22.85 -22.19
C THR A 270 -19.79 -22.52 -23.11
N LYS A 271 -20.10 -22.02 -24.31
CA LYS A 271 -19.07 -21.68 -25.30
C LYS A 271 -18.12 -20.62 -24.72
N ALA A 272 -16.83 -20.88 -24.82
CA ALA A 272 -15.82 -19.90 -24.46
C ALA A 272 -15.67 -18.84 -25.56
N ASP A 273 -15.27 -17.63 -25.19
CA ASP A 273 -14.83 -16.64 -26.16
C ASP A 273 -13.48 -17.07 -26.74
N ILE A 274 -13.48 -17.50 -28.00
CA ILE A 274 -12.30 -18.01 -28.70
C ILE A 274 -11.51 -16.91 -29.42
N ALA A 275 -11.99 -15.67 -29.45
CA ALA A 275 -11.34 -14.57 -30.16
C ALA A 275 -9.88 -14.32 -29.70
N PRO A 276 -9.55 -14.39 -28.39
CA PRO A 276 -8.16 -14.25 -27.94
C PRO A 276 -7.22 -15.30 -28.53
N ALA A 277 -7.68 -16.56 -28.65
CA ALA A 277 -6.88 -17.63 -29.23
C ALA A 277 -6.66 -17.44 -30.74
N GLN A 278 -7.68 -16.96 -31.45
CA GLN A 278 -7.57 -16.66 -32.88
C GLN A 278 -6.59 -15.51 -33.15
N ALA A 279 -6.62 -14.46 -32.33
CA ALA A 279 -5.69 -13.34 -32.43
C ALA A 279 -4.24 -13.81 -32.24
N LEU A 280 -3.98 -14.61 -31.20
CA LEU A 280 -2.65 -15.19 -30.95
C LEU A 280 -2.20 -16.09 -32.11
N LEU A 281 -3.08 -16.93 -32.66
CA LEU A 281 -2.74 -17.76 -33.81
C LEU A 281 -2.39 -16.93 -35.04
N ALA A 282 -3.11 -15.84 -35.31
CA ALA A 282 -2.83 -14.95 -36.43
C ALA A 282 -1.49 -14.20 -36.25
N GLU A 283 -1.17 -13.82 -35.02
CA GLU A 283 0.12 -13.22 -34.67
C GLU A 283 1.27 -14.23 -34.82
N TRP A 284 1.13 -15.41 -34.24
CA TRP A 284 2.16 -16.45 -34.23
C TRP A 284 2.30 -17.16 -35.58
N SER A 285 1.37 -17.01 -36.53
CA SER A 285 1.52 -17.64 -37.87
C SER A 285 2.23 -16.75 -38.88
N ARG A 286 2.60 -15.52 -38.50
CA ARG A 286 3.51 -14.65 -39.25
C ARG A 286 4.96 -15.05 -39.02
#